data_AF-E3NMK7-F1
#
_entry.id   AF-E3NMK7-F1
#
_cell.length_a   1.000
_cell.length_b   1.000
_cell.length_c   1.000
_cell.angle_alpha   90.00
_cell.angle_beta   90.00
_cell.angle_gamma   90.00
#
_symmetry.space_group_name_H-M   'P 1'
#
loop_
_entity.id
_entity.type
_entity.pdbx_description
1 polymer ?
#
loop_
_entity_poly.entity_id
_entity_poly.type
_entity_poly.pdbx_seq_one_letter_code
_entity_poly.pdbx_strand_id
1 'polypeptide(L)'
;MSCFECKFVVDSMQEDMIGNRQKLSNDVRDFACYKIVPGNMTASCINFLDLYLPTVIQMTIEQVTAEGVCEANKCCPKDSGELEKYVGKGRNIFCFNKI
;
A
#
# COMPACT_ATOMS: atom_id res chain seq x y z
N MET A 1 13.07 7.86 -10.90
CA MET A 1 11.91 8.10 -10.05
C MET A 1 12.31 9.09 -8.97
N SER A 2 11.74 10.30 -9.03
CA SER A 2 11.95 11.40 -8.08
C SER A 2 11.07 11.23 -6.83
N CYS A 3 11.31 12.05 -5.80
CA CYS A 3 10.46 12.08 -4.59
C CYS A 3 8.99 12.39 -4.94
N PHE A 4 8.76 13.36 -5.83
CA PHE A 4 7.42 13.72 -6.29
C PHE A 4 6.72 12.56 -7.02
N GLU A 5 7.41 11.93 -7.97
CA GLU A 5 6.86 10.78 -8.71
C GLU A 5 6.56 9.61 -7.78
N CYS A 6 7.44 9.31 -6.83
CA CYS A 6 7.21 8.27 -5.84
C CYS A 6 5.93 8.56 -5.04
N LYS A 7 5.78 9.77 -4.52
CA LYS A 7 4.61 10.16 -3.72
C LYS A 7 3.33 10.04 -4.53
N PHE A 8 3.34 10.61 -5.74
CA PHE A 8 2.22 10.53 -6.65
C PHE A 8 1.79 9.08 -6.95
N VAL A 9 2.76 8.19 -7.22
CA VAL A 9 2.47 6.77 -7.47
C VAL A 9 1.88 6.12 -6.22
N VAL A 10 2.45 6.34 -5.04
CA VAL A 10 1.94 5.74 -3.80
C VAL A 10 0.52 6.23 -3.49
N ASP A 11 0.26 7.54 -3.56
CA ASP A 11 -1.07 8.10 -3.34
C ASP A 11 -2.08 7.52 -4.36
N SER A 12 -1.71 7.48 -5.64
CA SER A 12 -2.57 6.92 -6.70
C SER A 12 -2.86 5.43 -6.46
N MET A 13 -1.87 4.67 -5.99
CA MET A 13 -2.04 3.27 -5.64
C MET A 13 -2.98 3.11 -4.43
N GLN A 14 -2.83 3.94 -3.40
CA GLN A 14 -3.71 3.91 -2.24
C GLN A 14 -5.16 4.23 -2.63
N GLU A 15 -5.38 5.25 -3.45
CA GLU A 15 -6.71 5.59 -3.98
C GLU A 15 -7.33 4.43 -4.77
N ASP A 16 -6.57 3.80 -5.67
CA ASP A 16 -7.04 2.66 -6.45
C ASP A 16 -7.37 1.45 -5.56
N MET A 17 -6.52 1.15 -4.57
CA MET A 17 -6.74 0.06 -3.62
C MET A 17 -7.98 0.31 -2.75
N ILE A 18 -8.21 1.53 -2.29
CA ILE A 18 -9.41 1.91 -1.51
C ILE A 18 -10.66 1.82 -2.38
N GLY A 19 -10.58 2.31 -3.63
CA GLY A 19 -11.64 2.24 -4.62
C GLY A 19 -12.03 0.80 -4.97
N ASN A 20 -11.03 -0.08 -5.06
CA ASN A 20 -11.20 -1.49 -5.43
C ASN A 20 -11.18 -2.46 -4.22
N ARG A 21 -11.28 -1.96 -2.98
CA ARG A 21 -11.09 -2.78 -1.76
C ARG A 21 -11.98 -4.03 -1.70
N GLN A 22 -13.20 -3.95 -2.22
CA GLN A 22 -14.13 -5.09 -2.26
C GLN A 22 -13.66 -6.17 -3.23
N LYS A 23 -13.14 -5.77 -4.40
CA LYS A 23 -12.56 -6.71 -5.36
C LYS A 23 -11.32 -7.37 -4.78
N LEU A 24 -10.41 -6.59 -4.18
CA LEU A 24 -9.22 -7.13 -3.52
C LEU A 24 -9.59 -8.10 -2.39
N SER A 25 -10.62 -7.78 -1.61
CA SER A 25 -11.17 -8.66 -0.58
C SER A 25 -11.67 -9.97 -1.17
N ASN A 26 -12.44 -9.92 -2.27
CA ASN A 26 -12.95 -11.11 -2.93
C ASN A 26 -11.82 -12.00 -3.49
N ASP A 27 -10.80 -11.40 -4.11
CA ASP A 27 -9.66 -12.14 -4.67
C ASP A 27 -8.89 -12.89 -3.57
N VAL A 28 -8.63 -12.22 -2.44
CA VAL A 28 -7.95 -12.83 -1.29
C VAL A 28 -8.83 -13.88 -0.61
N ARG A 29 -10.13 -13.63 -0.46
CA ARG A 29 -11.09 -14.60 0.05
C ARG A 29 -11.13 -15.86 -0.78
N ASP A 30 -11.26 -15.72 -2.10
CA ASP A 30 -11.41 -16.86 -2.99
C ASP A 30 -10.13 -17.70 -3.01
N PHE A 31 -8.96 -17.05 -2.98
CA PHE A 31 -7.69 -17.74 -2.78
C PHE A 31 -7.68 -18.51 -1.46
N ALA A 32 -7.97 -17.86 -0.34
CA ALA A 32 -7.93 -18.50 0.98
C ALA A 32 -8.93 -19.66 1.10
N CYS A 33 -10.19 -19.44 0.74
CA CYS A 33 -11.28 -20.37 1.01
C CYS A 33 -11.34 -21.56 0.04
N TYR A 34 -10.82 -21.41 -1.18
CA TYR A 34 -10.82 -22.48 -2.18
C TYR A 34 -9.45 -23.13 -2.42
N LYS A 35 -8.34 -22.45 -2.10
CA LYS A 35 -6.98 -23.01 -2.32
C LYS A 35 -6.29 -23.47 -1.05
N ILE A 36 -6.63 -22.92 0.11
CA ILE A 36 -5.94 -23.21 1.38
C ILE A 36 -6.80 -24.09 2.28
N VAL A 37 -8.07 -23.73 2.43
CA VAL A 37 -8.97 -24.34 3.42
C VAL A 37 -9.64 -25.61 2.85
N PRO A 38 -9.81 -26.69 3.65
CA PRO A 38 -10.55 -27.88 3.24
C PRO A 38 -12.02 -27.57 2.86
N GLY A 39 -12.58 -28.33 1.91
CA GLY A 39 -13.89 -28.02 1.34
C GLY A 39 -15.06 -27.97 2.33
N ASN A 40 -14.99 -28.68 3.45
CA ASN A 40 -16.02 -28.64 4.49
C ASN A 40 -16.04 -27.33 5.30
N MET A 41 -15.00 -26.50 5.19
CA MET A 41 -14.87 -25.22 5.89
C MET A 41 -15.06 -24.00 4.98
N THR A 42 -15.17 -24.21 3.66
CA THR A 42 -15.26 -23.13 2.66
C THR A 42 -16.38 -22.14 2.95
N ALA A 43 -17.58 -22.61 3.32
CA ALA A 43 -18.71 -21.73 3.62
C ALA A 43 -18.44 -20.81 4.84
N SER A 44 -17.86 -21.37 5.91
CA SER A 44 -17.51 -20.59 7.10
C SER A 44 -16.37 -19.62 6.81
N CYS A 45 -15.42 -20.01 5.96
CA CYS A 45 -14.31 -19.15 5.53
C CYS A 45 -14.82 -17.93 4.75
N ILE A 46 -15.72 -18.15 3.78
CA ILE A 46 -16.34 -17.07 2.98
C ILE A 46 -17.04 -16.08 3.90
N ASN A 47 -17.91 -16.57 4.80
CA ASN A 47 -18.63 -15.71 5.75
C ASN A 47 -17.69 -14.90 6.64
N PHE A 48 -16.61 -15.52 7.13
CA PHE A 48 -15.64 -14.82 7.97
C PHE A 48 -14.91 -13.73 7.19
N LEU A 49 -14.39 -14.03 6.01
CA LEU A 49 -13.61 -13.07 5.24
C LEU A 49 -14.48 -11.97 4.62
N ASP A 50 -15.71 -12.26 4.21
CA ASP A 50 -16.65 -11.22 3.73
C ASP A 50 -16.93 -10.16 4.81
N LEU A 51 -16.93 -10.54 6.09
CA LEU A 51 -17.19 -9.62 7.20
C LEU A 51 -15.97 -8.77 7.58
N TYR A 52 -14.78 -9.36 7.62
CA TYR A 52 -13.62 -8.71 8.22
C TYR A 52 -12.62 -8.17 7.19
N LEU A 53 -12.47 -8.84 6.05
CA LEU A 53 -11.37 -8.58 5.13
C LEU A 53 -11.43 -7.20 4.43
N PRO A 54 -12.59 -6.65 4.04
CA PRO A 54 -12.64 -5.31 3.46
C PRO A 54 -12.11 -4.24 4.43
N THR A 55 -12.42 -4.37 5.72
CA THR A 55 -11.98 -3.46 6.77
C THR A 55 -10.50 -3.61 7.06
N VAL A 56 -9.99 -4.86 7.12
CA VAL A 56 -8.56 -5.13 7.29
C VAL A 56 -7.75 -4.50 6.15
N ILE A 57 -8.19 -4.67 4.91
CA ILE A 57 -7.55 -4.05 3.73
C ILE A 57 -7.49 -2.53 3.88
N GLN A 58 -8.61 -1.89 4.24
CA GLN A 58 -8.65 -0.44 4.45
C GLN A 58 -7.64 -0.01 5.52
N MET A 59 -7.67 -0.64 6.69
CA MET A 59 -6.75 -0.33 7.79
C MET A 59 -5.28 -0.56 7.40
N THR A 60 -4.99 -1.56 6.56
CA THR A 60 -3.63 -1.80 6.07
C THR A 60 -3.16 -0.69 5.13
N ILE A 61 -4.03 -0.20 4.24
CA ILE A 61 -3.70 0.89 3.31
C ILE A 61 -3.44 2.19 4.08
N GLU A 62 -4.26 2.48 5.09
CA GLU A 62 -4.20 3.70 5.90
C GLU A 62 -3.02 3.75 6.89
N GLN A 63 -2.36 2.62 7.15
CA GLN A 63 -1.19 2.58 8.05
C GLN A 63 0.06 3.25 7.48
N VAL A 64 0.08 3.53 6.17
CA VAL A 64 1.25 4.09 5.50
C VAL A 64 0.89 5.40 4.81
N THR A 65 1.86 6.30 4.73
CA THR A 65 1.76 7.56 3.98
C THR A 65 2.74 7.53 2.81
N ALA A 66 2.42 8.25 1.73
CA ALA A 66 3.32 8.40 0.60
C ALA A 66 4.72 8.93 1.01
N GLU A 67 4.78 9.87 1.96
CA GLU A 67 6.05 10.31 2.56
C GLU A 67 6.82 9.14 3.17
N GLY A 68 6.20 8.41 4.10
CA GLY A 68 6.86 7.32 4.82
C GLY A 68 7.34 6.20 3.89
N VAL A 69 6.53 5.82 2.89
CA VAL A 69 6.91 4.83 1.88
C VAL A 69 8.09 5.33 1.05
N CYS A 70 8.06 6.57 0.59
CA CYS A 70 9.11 7.11 -0.26
C CYS A 70 10.41 7.42 0.49
N GLU A 71 10.36 7.79 1.76
CA GLU A 71 11.53 7.89 2.65
C GLU A 71 12.16 6.52 2.94
N ALA A 72 11.32 5.51 3.20
CA ALA A 72 11.78 4.13 3.44
C ALA A 72 12.53 3.59 2.21
N ASN A 73 12.00 3.86 1.01
CA ASN A 73 12.59 3.50 -0.28
C ASN A 73 13.65 4.49 -0.79
N LYS A 74 14.06 5.47 0.03
CA LYS A 74 15.10 6.47 -0.28
C LYS A 74 14.77 7.38 -1.47
N CYS A 75 13.55 7.37 -1.99
CA CYS A 75 13.09 8.29 -3.02
C CYS A 75 12.97 9.72 -2.49
N CYS A 76 12.66 9.87 -1.20
CA CYS A 76 12.59 11.15 -0.50
C CYS A 76 13.66 11.23 0.60
N PRO A 77 14.19 12.44 0.89
CA PRO A 77 15.00 12.67 2.06
C PRO A 77 14.19 12.39 3.32
N LYS A 78 14.84 11.90 4.39
CA LYS A 78 14.18 11.79 5.69
C LYS A 78 13.91 13.19 6.23
N ASP A 79 12.70 13.47 6.67
CA ASP A 79 12.33 14.74 7.26
C ASP A 79 13.06 14.94 8.61
N SER A 80 14.29 15.46 8.57
CA SER A 80 14.93 16.05 9.74
C SER A 80 14.51 17.52 9.81
N GLY A 81 13.41 17.77 10.53
CA GLY A 81 12.84 19.08 10.89
C GLY A 81 13.35 20.33 10.15
N GLU A 82 12.42 20.96 9.43
CA GLU A 82 12.47 22.37 8.99
C GLU A 82 13.74 22.82 8.24
N LEU A 83 13.74 22.76 6.90
CA LEU A 83 14.34 23.77 6.00
C LEU A 83 14.24 23.46 4.49
N GLU A 84 13.68 22.31 4.06
CA GLU A 84 13.63 21.98 2.62
C GLU A 84 12.56 22.72 1.80
N LYS A 85 11.69 23.54 2.42
CA LYS A 85 10.65 24.30 1.69
C LYS A 85 11.20 25.43 0.80
N TYR A 86 12.47 25.83 0.93
CA TYR A 86 13.04 26.99 0.22
C TYR A 86 14.26 26.69 -0.66
N VAL A 87 14.83 25.48 -0.59
CA VAL A 87 16.01 25.15 -1.39
C VAL A 87 15.63 24.05 -2.37
N GLY A 88 15.22 24.45 -3.57
CA GLY A 88 15.23 23.57 -4.73
C GLY A 88 16.62 22.97 -4.87
N LYS A 89 16.78 21.71 -4.45
CA LYS A 89 18.01 20.96 -4.64
C LYS A 89 17.67 19.68 -5.37
N GLY A 90 17.78 19.78 -6.69
CA GLY A 90 17.88 18.63 -7.57
C GLY A 90 18.92 17.67 -7.02
N ARG A 91 18.45 16.56 -6.48
CA ARG A 91 19.24 15.34 -6.32
C ARG A 91 18.39 14.24 -6.92
N ASN A 92 18.75 13.87 -8.15
CA ASN A 92 18.32 12.64 -8.77
C ASN A 92 18.84 11.47 -7.94
N ILE A 93 18.16 11.16 -6.83
CA ILE A 93 18.26 9.85 -6.22
C ILE A 93 17.30 8.97 -7.01
N PHE A 94 17.85 8.22 -7.95
CA PHE A 94 17.12 7.10 -8.52
C PHE A 94 16.72 6.16 -7.38
N CYS A 95 15.41 5.97 -7.17
CA CYS A 95 14.81 5.06 -6.17
C CYS A 95 15.40 3.64 -6.13
N PHE A 96 16.19 3.22 -7.13
CA PHE A 96 16.66 1.85 -7.30
C PHE A 96 18.19 1.66 -7.20
N ASN A 97 18.97 2.65 -6.78
CA ASN A 97 20.44 2.51 -6.77
C ASN A 97 21.01 1.81 -5.51
N LYS A 98 20.48 0.62 -5.18
CA LYS A 98 21.06 -0.36 -4.25
C LYS A 98 20.47 -1.79 -4.47
N ILE A 99 20.55 -2.31 -5.71
CA ILE A 99 20.59 -3.76 -5.96
C ILE A 99 21.91 -4.04 -6.66
#